data_AF-C2M8Y5-F1
#
_entry.id   AF-C2M8Y5-F1
#
_cell.length_a   1.000
_cell.length_b   1.000
_cell.length_c   1.000
_cell.angle_alpha   90.00
_cell.angle_beta   90.00
_cell.angle_gamma   90.00
#
_symmetry.space_group_name_H-M   'P 1'
#
loop_
_entity.id
_entity.type
_entity.pdbx_description
1 polymer ?
#
loop_
_entity_poly.entity_id
_entity_poly.type
_entity_poly.pdbx_seq_one_letter_code
_entity_poly.pdbx_strand_id
1 'polypeptide(L)'
;MNNRKLLVAALCAASITFSACNKKQGAQTNDEIVPAINLADMDTLVRPQDDFYHYVNGGWIKANPLKPAYSRFGTFDVLRDRSIEQIHGIVDELAQGSYKAGSNEYRVSVLYKQAIDSVKRNELGAQPILDELKSIEAINSKEALVDFAAQQDNKGDDTFFGTYVMADAENSDMNIFNLNQTSLALGNKEYYTDPKNGEIIKSYNQYIERIAQLAGYSAEEAQRIAKNNIAV
;
A
#
# COMPACT_ATOMS: atom_id res chain seq x y z
N MET A 1 38.76 -46.67 -62.55
CA MET A 1 38.38 -46.75 -63.98
C MET A 1 36.87 -46.60 -64.09
N ASN A 2 36.44 -45.56 -64.81
CA ASN A 2 35.26 -45.41 -65.68
C ASN A 2 34.02 -46.31 -65.49
N ASN A 3 32.79 -45.87 -65.78
CA ASN A 3 32.08 -44.58 -65.76
C ASN A 3 30.63 -44.91 -66.18
N ARG A 4 29.65 -44.30 -65.49
CA ARG A 4 28.26 -43.95 -65.90
C ARG A 4 27.28 -45.01 -66.43
N LYS A 5 26.08 -45.01 -65.82
CA LYS A 5 24.86 -45.72 -66.24
C LYS A 5 23.69 -44.78 -66.58
N LEU A 6 22.80 -45.35 -67.39
CA LEU A 6 21.65 -44.87 -68.16
C LEU A 6 20.47 -44.18 -67.41
N LEU A 7 19.90 -43.12 -68.04
CA LEU A 7 18.54 -42.98 -68.66
C LEU A 7 17.49 -44.09 -68.33
N VAL A 8 16.17 -43.91 -68.10
CA VAL A 8 15.13 -42.93 -68.51
C VAL A 8 13.81 -43.16 -67.73
N ALA A 9 13.15 -42.03 -67.41
CA ALA A 9 11.72 -41.65 -67.33
C ALA A 9 10.59 -42.42 -66.57
N ALA A 10 9.80 -41.55 -65.91
CA ALA A 10 8.33 -41.49 -65.76
C ALA A 10 7.62 -42.31 -64.65
N LEU A 11 7.03 -41.61 -63.66
CA LEU A 11 5.57 -41.38 -63.54
C LEU A 11 5.20 -40.57 -62.28
N CYS A 12 4.01 -39.99 -62.32
CA CYS A 12 3.40 -39.01 -61.40
C CYS A 12 3.07 -39.48 -59.97
N ALA A 13 3.01 -38.47 -59.08
CA ALA A 13 2.12 -38.30 -57.93
C ALA A 13 2.20 -39.26 -56.73
N ALA A 14 2.73 -38.75 -55.62
CA ALA A 14 2.19 -38.98 -54.28
C ALA A 14 2.50 -37.78 -53.37
N SER A 15 1.45 -37.26 -52.77
CA SER A 15 1.33 -36.04 -51.98
C SER A 15 2.16 -36.06 -50.70
N ILE A 16 3.01 -35.06 -50.47
CA ILE A 16 3.72 -34.86 -49.20
C ILE A 16 3.39 -33.46 -48.64
N THR A 17 2.41 -33.50 -47.72
CA THR A 17 2.23 -32.65 -46.53
C THR A 17 2.37 -31.12 -46.66
N PHE A 18 1.22 -30.45 -46.73
CA PHE A 18 1.02 -29.15 -46.07
C PHE A 18 0.93 -29.39 -44.55
N SER A 19 1.91 -28.90 -43.79
CA SER A 19 1.69 -28.50 -42.40
C SER A 19 2.47 -27.22 -42.16
N ALA A 20 1.70 -26.19 -41.81
CA ALA A 20 2.06 -24.80 -41.76
C ALA A 20 3.28 -24.52 -40.87
N CYS A 21 4.21 -23.74 -41.40
CA CYS A 21 5.04 -22.85 -40.59
C CYS A 21 4.11 -21.86 -39.88
N ASN A 22 3.68 -22.19 -38.67
CA ASN A 22 3.06 -21.21 -37.78
C ASN A 22 4.16 -20.25 -37.31
N LYS A 23 4.46 -19.24 -38.14
CA LYS A 23 5.09 -18.01 -37.65
C LYS A 23 4.15 -17.51 -36.56
N LYS A 24 4.57 -17.58 -35.30
CA LYS A 24 4.01 -16.71 -34.26
C LYS A 24 4.10 -15.30 -34.81
N GLN A 25 2.98 -14.77 -35.29
CA GLN A 25 2.79 -13.33 -35.37
C GLN A 25 3.01 -12.87 -33.93
N GLY A 26 4.19 -12.29 -33.67
CA GLY A 26 4.35 -11.47 -32.49
C GLY A 26 3.19 -10.50 -32.51
N ALA A 27 2.44 -10.44 -31.41
CA ALA A 27 1.44 -9.41 -31.23
C ALA A 27 2.12 -8.09 -31.59
N GLN A 28 1.71 -7.48 -32.70
CA GLN A 28 2.01 -6.08 -32.92
C GLN A 28 1.22 -5.36 -31.86
N THR A 29 1.86 -5.04 -30.74
CA THR A 29 1.39 -3.97 -29.92
C THR A 29 1.49 -2.74 -30.83
N ASN A 30 0.34 -2.19 -31.20
CA ASN A 30 0.30 -0.79 -31.58
C ASN A 30 0.72 -0.04 -30.32
N ASP A 31 2.03 0.09 -30.11
CA ASP A 31 2.58 0.99 -29.10
C ASP A 31 2.26 2.39 -29.60
N GLU A 32 1.07 2.85 -29.26
CA GLU A 32 0.72 4.26 -29.37
C GLU A 32 1.82 5.01 -28.63
N ILE A 33 2.58 5.82 -29.36
CA ILE A 33 3.65 6.63 -28.76
C ILE A 33 2.94 7.64 -27.86
N VAL A 34 2.79 7.30 -26.58
CA VAL A 34 2.29 8.22 -25.58
C VAL A 34 3.36 9.31 -25.43
N PRO A 35 3.09 10.56 -25.83
CA PRO A 35 4.08 11.62 -25.73
C PRO A 35 4.45 11.82 -24.25
N ALA A 36 5.74 11.99 -23.98
CA ALA A 36 6.25 12.18 -22.62
C ALA A 36 5.69 13.45 -21.94
N ILE A 37 5.30 14.45 -22.75
CA ILE A 37 4.67 15.68 -22.30
C ILE A 37 3.33 15.82 -23.02
N ASN A 38 2.26 15.97 -22.25
CA ASN A 38 0.96 16.33 -22.77
C ASN A 38 0.84 17.85 -22.84
N LEU A 39 0.91 18.42 -24.05
CA LEU A 39 0.84 19.88 -24.23
C LEU A 39 -0.51 20.48 -23.80
N ALA A 40 -1.56 19.68 -23.68
CA ALA A 40 -2.85 20.13 -23.17
C ALA A 40 -2.83 20.45 -21.66
N ASP A 41 -1.82 19.96 -20.93
CA ASP A 41 -1.65 20.23 -19.50
C ASP A 41 -1.05 21.62 -19.23
N MET A 42 -0.52 22.29 -20.26
CA MET A 42 0.12 23.59 -20.17
C MET A 42 -0.88 24.75 -20.17
N ASP A 43 -0.55 25.83 -19.46
CA ASP A 43 -1.24 27.12 -19.56
C ASP A 43 -0.36 28.14 -20.29
N THR A 44 -0.51 28.18 -21.62
CA THR A 44 0.31 29.05 -22.48
C THR A 44 0.00 30.54 -22.35
N LEU A 45 -1.02 30.92 -21.57
CA LEU A 45 -1.31 32.32 -21.23
C LEU A 45 -0.37 32.84 -20.13
N VAL A 46 0.22 31.94 -19.34
CA VAL A 46 1.24 32.29 -18.33
C VAL A 46 2.59 32.38 -19.03
N ARG A 47 3.33 33.47 -18.81
CA ARG A 47 4.70 33.54 -19.34
C ARG A 47 5.60 32.58 -18.56
N PRO A 48 6.39 31.71 -19.24
CA PRO A 48 7.27 30.78 -18.54
C PRO A 48 8.35 31.45 -17.69
N GLN A 49 8.69 32.72 -17.98
CA GLN A 49 9.66 33.49 -17.17
C GLN A 49 9.06 34.04 -15.87
N ASP A 50 7.74 34.17 -15.81
CA ASP A 50 7.04 34.72 -14.64
C ASP A 50 6.63 33.59 -13.69
N ASP A 51 6.10 32.49 -14.22
CA ASP A 51 5.77 31.29 -13.44
C ASP A 51 5.84 30.03 -14.33
N PHE A 52 6.99 29.36 -14.30
CA PHE A 52 7.20 28.15 -15.09
C PHE A 52 6.30 26.98 -14.65
N TYR A 53 5.95 26.92 -13.35
CA TYR A 53 5.13 25.81 -12.83
C TYR A 53 3.70 25.88 -13.38
N HIS A 54 3.08 27.06 -13.37
CA HIS A 54 1.74 27.25 -13.96
C HIS A 54 1.78 27.24 -15.48
N TYR A 55 2.84 27.73 -16.12
CA TYR A 55 2.99 27.57 -17.57
C TYR A 55 2.95 26.10 -18.00
N VAL A 56 3.66 25.22 -17.29
CA VAL A 56 3.73 23.80 -17.65
C VAL A 56 2.51 22.99 -17.16
N ASN A 57 1.96 23.30 -15.99
CA ASN A 57 0.94 22.46 -15.33
C ASN A 57 -0.44 23.11 -15.18
N GLY A 58 -0.59 24.39 -15.55
CA GLY A 58 -1.79 25.17 -15.25
C GLY A 58 -3.05 24.65 -15.92
N GLY A 59 -2.95 24.05 -17.11
CA GLY A 59 -4.05 23.34 -17.75
C GLY A 59 -4.47 22.10 -16.96
N TRP A 60 -3.51 21.28 -16.52
CA TRP A 60 -3.78 20.09 -15.72
C TRP A 60 -4.42 20.43 -14.37
N ILE A 61 -3.91 21.44 -13.67
CA ILE A 61 -4.44 21.89 -12.36
C ILE A 61 -5.90 22.30 -12.50
N LYS A 62 -6.26 23.04 -13.56
CA LYS A 62 -7.65 23.45 -13.82
C LYS A 62 -8.56 22.26 -14.14
N ALA A 63 -8.05 21.26 -14.86
CA ALA A 63 -8.80 20.08 -15.25
C ALA A 63 -8.94 19.02 -14.14
N ASN A 64 -8.09 19.07 -13.11
CA ASN A 64 -8.02 18.05 -12.06
C ASN A 64 -8.23 18.67 -10.67
N PRO A 65 -9.45 19.15 -10.35
CA PRO A 65 -9.75 19.62 -9.02
C PRO A 65 -9.60 18.50 -7.98
N LEU A 66 -9.17 18.87 -6.78
CA LEU A 66 -8.99 17.91 -5.68
C LEU A 66 -10.32 17.25 -5.33
N LYS A 67 -10.40 15.93 -5.50
CA LYS A 67 -11.58 15.13 -5.14
C LYS A 67 -11.64 14.94 -3.61
N PRO A 68 -12.84 14.79 -3.00
CA PRO A 68 -12.98 14.65 -1.54
C PRO A 68 -12.16 13.53 -0.90
N ALA A 69 -11.85 12.47 -1.65
CA ALA A 69 -11.06 11.34 -1.17
C ALA A 69 -9.56 11.62 -1.04
N TYR A 70 -9.06 12.77 -1.51
CA TYR A 70 -7.64 13.10 -1.58
C TYR A 70 -7.34 14.39 -0.81
N SER A 71 -6.24 14.41 -0.06
CA SER A 71 -5.68 15.63 0.55
C SER A 71 -4.70 16.35 -0.39
N ARG A 72 -4.18 15.63 -1.39
CA ARG A 72 -3.37 16.13 -2.51
C ARG A 72 -3.59 15.25 -3.73
N PHE A 73 -3.42 15.80 -4.93
CA PHE A 73 -3.56 15.03 -6.17
C PHE A 73 -2.58 15.51 -7.23
N GLY A 74 -1.88 14.57 -7.85
CA GLY A 74 -0.86 14.81 -8.87
C GLY A 74 -0.50 13.54 -9.62
N THR A 75 0.54 13.59 -10.46
CA THR A 75 0.97 12.45 -11.28
C THR A 75 1.28 11.18 -10.47
N PHE A 76 1.86 11.31 -9.28
CA PHE A 76 2.11 10.15 -8.41
C PHE A 76 0.83 9.50 -7.88
N ASP A 77 -0.21 10.28 -7.63
CA ASP A 77 -1.51 9.75 -7.22
C ASP A 77 -2.21 9.07 -8.39
N VAL A 78 -2.15 9.65 -9.60
CA VAL A 78 -2.66 9.02 -10.83
C VAL A 78 -1.96 7.68 -11.10
N LEU A 79 -0.64 7.63 -10.95
CA LEU A 79 0.11 6.39 -11.11
C LEU A 79 -0.27 5.37 -10.04
N ARG A 80 -0.38 5.80 -8.77
CA ARG A 80 -0.81 4.94 -7.67
C ARG A 80 -2.20 4.37 -7.92
N ASP A 81 -3.16 5.17 -8.35
CA ASP A 81 -4.53 4.72 -8.62
C ASP A 81 -4.54 3.66 -9.73
N ARG A 82 -3.79 3.86 -10.82
CA ARG A 82 -3.64 2.85 -11.88
C ARG A 82 -3.00 1.57 -11.38
N SER A 83 -1.94 1.66 -10.56
CA SER A 83 -1.30 0.49 -9.97
C SER A 83 -2.23 -0.25 -9.01
N ILE A 84 -3.02 0.46 -8.20
CA ILE A 84 -4.03 -0.14 -7.32
C ILE A 84 -5.08 -0.88 -8.13
N GLU A 85 -5.57 -0.30 -9.23
CA GLU A 85 -6.55 -0.96 -10.12
C GLU A 85 -6.00 -2.28 -10.69
N GLN A 86 -4.74 -2.28 -11.13
CA GLN A 86 -4.08 -3.50 -11.61
C GLN A 86 -3.91 -4.54 -10.50
N ILE A 87 -3.50 -4.10 -9.30
CA ILE A 87 -3.37 -4.99 -8.13
C ILE A 87 -4.74 -5.57 -7.77
N HIS A 88 -5.81 -4.76 -7.77
CA HIS A 88 -7.17 -5.21 -7.53
C HIS A 88 -7.56 -6.34 -8.48
N GLY A 89 -7.31 -6.18 -9.79
CA GLY A 89 -7.56 -7.24 -10.77
C GLY A 89 -6.82 -8.55 -10.44
N ILE A 90 -5.54 -8.46 -10.04
CA ILE A 90 -4.74 -9.63 -9.65
C ILE A 90 -5.31 -10.30 -8.39
N VAL A 91 -5.61 -9.52 -7.35
CA VAL A 91 -6.10 -10.10 -6.08
C VAL A 91 -7.54 -10.61 -6.19
N ASP A 92 -8.37 -10.01 -7.06
CA ASP A 92 -9.71 -10.52 -7.38
C ASP A 92 -9.66 -11.86 -8.11
N GLU A 93 -8.72 -12.04 -9.03
CA GLU A 93 -8.47 -13.33 -9.68
C GLU A 93 -7.99 -14.37 -8.66
N LEU A 94 -7.00 -14.01 -7.82
CA LEU A 94 -6.54 -14.86 -6.72
C LEU A 94 -7.64 -15.14 -5.69
N ALA A 95 -8.63 -14.27 -5.52
CA ALA A 95 -9.75 -14.53 -4.63
C ALA A 95 -10.65 -15.66 -5.15
N GLN A 96 -10.68 -15.92 -6.45
CA GLN A 96 -11.56 -16.93 -7.06
C GLN A 96 -10.95 -18.34 -7.03
N GLY A 97 -9.63 -18.45 -6.87
CA GLY A 97 -8.93 -19.73 -6.85
C GLY A 97 -9.02 -20.49 -5.52
N SER A 98 -8.60 -21.77 -5.57
CA SER A 98 -8.36 -22.60 -4.39
C SER A 98 -6.88 -22.98 -4.35
N TYR A 99 -6.23 -22.64 -3.25
CA TYR A 99 -4.77 -22.78 -3.10
C TYR A 99 -4.45 -23.60 -1.86
N LYS A 100 -3.27 -24.22 -1.88
CA LYS A 100 -2.76 -24.98 -0.74
C LYS A 100 -2.56 -24.04 0.45
N ALA A 101 -3.15 -24.40 1.60
CA ALA A 101 -2.96 -23.66 2.84
C ALA A 101 -1.47 -23.41 3.12
N GLY A 102 -1.15 -22.14 3.40
CA GLY A 102 0.21 -21.68 3.66
C GLY A 102 1.00 -21.20 2.43
N SER A 103 0.52 -21.42 1.20
CA SER A 103 1.14 -20.81 0.00
C SER A 103 0.95 -19.29 -0.03
N ASN A 104 1.72 -18.59 -0.87
CA ASN A 104 1.60 -17.14 -1.00
C ASN A 104 0.23 -16.73 -1.55
N GLU A 105 -0.27 -17.46 -2.56
CA GLU A 105 -1.58 -17.25 -3.17
C GLU A 105 -2.70 -17.46 -2.14
N TYR A 106 -2.59 -18.50 -1.31
CA TYR A 106 -3.52 -18.73 -0.21
C TYR A 106 -3.54 -17.55 0.77
N ARG A 107 -2.37 -17.08 1.21
CA ARG A 107 -2.25 -15.97 2.17
C ARG A 107 -2.87 -14.69 1.61
N VAL A 108 -2.55 -14.34 0.36
CA VAL A 108 -3.10 -13.16 -0.32
C VAL A 108 -4.62 -13.29 -0.49
N SER A 109 -5.10 -14.42 -1.00
CA SER A 109 -6.54 -14.69 -1.23
C SER A 109 -7.35 -14.58 0.07
N VAL A 110 -6.86 -15.19 1.16
CA VAL A 110 -7.54 -15.17 2.47
C VAL A 110 -7.53 -13.77 3.06
N LEU A 111 -6.38 -13.10 3.10
CA LEU A 111 -6.28 -11.75 3.66
C LEU A 111 -7.17 -10.76 2.90
N TYR A 112 -7.17 -10.83 1.57
CA TYR A 112 -8.01 -9.98 0.74
C TYR A 112 -9.50 -10.21 1.00
N LYS A 113 -9.96 -11.47 1.04
CA LYS A 113 -11.35 -11.82 1.37
C LYS A 113 -11.77 -11.28 2.75
N GLN A 114 -10.91 -11.42 3.76
CA GLN A 114 -11.15 -10.89 5.09
C GLN A 114 -11.24 -9.35 5.09
N ALA A 115 -10.39 -8.68 4.32
CA ALA A 115 -10.38 -7.22 4.25
C ALA A 115 -11.65 -6.64 3.60
N ILE A 116 -12.15 -7.26 2.53
CA ILE A 116 -13.32 -6.78 1.77
C ILE A 116 -14.67 -7.21 2.37
N ASP A 117 -14.70 -8.19 3.27
CA ASP A 117 -15.92 -8.65 3.95
C ASP A 117 -16.38 -7.66 5.03
N SER A 118 -16.95 -6.54 4.57
CA SER A 118 -17.50 -5.50 5.44
C SER A 118 -18.66 -6.00 6.32
N VAL A 119 -19.43 -7.00 5.86
CA VAL A 119 -20.55 -7.57 6.63
C VAL A 119 -19.99 -8.26 7.86
N LYS A 120 -19.00 -9.15 7.71
CA LYS A 120 -18.41 -9.85 8.84
C LYS A 120 -17.67 -8.90 9.78
N ARG A 121 -16.94 -7.92 9.23
CA ARG A 121 -16.24 -6.91 10.03
C ARG A 121 -17.20 -6.07 10.88
N ASN A 122 -18.35 -5.68 10.32
CA ASN A 122 -19.38 -4.94 11.05
C ASN A 122 -20.06 -5.81 12.11
N GLU A 123 -20.30 -7.09 11.83
CA GLU A 123 -20.85 -8.04 12.80
C GLU A 123 -19.91 -8.24 14.00
N LEU A 124 -18.60 -8.38 13.74
CA LEU A 124 -17.59 -8.58 14.78
C LEU A 124 -17.37 -7.32 15.64
N GLY A 125 -17.49 -6.13 15.06
CA GLY A 125 -17.23 -4.88 15.75
C GLY A 125 -15.85 -4.87 16.43
N ALA A 126 -15.81 -4.48 17.70
CA ALA A 126 -14.58 -4.46 18.50
C ALA A 126 -14.24 -5.81 19.15
N GLN A 127 -15.08 -6.84 19.01
CA GLN A 127 -14.89 -8.13 19.69
C GLN A 127 -13.48 -8.73 19.54
N PRO A 128 -12.81 -8.66 18.35
CA PRO A 128 -11.49 -9.25 18.17
C PRO A 128 -10.37 -8.64 19.02
N ILE A 129 -10.53 -7.40 19.51
CA ILE A 129 -9.48 -6.68 20.27
C ILE A 129 -9.75 -6.64 21.78
N LEU A 130 -10.92 -7.09 22.25
CA LEU A 130 -11.32 -6.91 23.66
C LEU A 130 -10.40 -7.64 24.65
N ASP A 131 -9.89 -8.82 24.30
CA ASP A 131 -9.02 -9.57 25.21
C ASP A 131 -7.64 -8.93 25.33
N GLU A 132 -7.14 -8.31 24.26
CA GLU A 132 -5.92 -7.51 24.32
C GLU A 132 -6.12 -6.25 25.17
N LEU A 133 -7.24 -5.54 25.01
CA LEU A 133 -7.58 -4.38 25.84
C LEU A 133 -7.65 -4.74 27.33
N LYS A 134 -8.31 -5.85 27.69
CA LYS A 134 -8.33 -6.34 29.08
C LYS A 134 -6.92 -6.66 29.60
N SER A 135 -6.06 -7.21 28.76
CA SER A 135 -4.67 -7.51 29.15
C SER A 135 -3.88 -6.25 29.48
N ILE A 136 -4.13 -5.16 28.73
CA ILE A 136 -3.52 -3.85 28.97
C ILE A 136 -4.05 -3.24 30.27
N GLU A 137 -5.36 -3.34 30.52
CA GLU A 137 -5.99 -2.83 31.74
C GLU A 137 -5.52 -3.54 33.02
N ALA A 138 -5.13 -4.81 32.91
CA ALA A 138 -4.62 -5.58 34.02
C ALA A 138 -3.20 -5.14 34.46
N ILE A 139 -2.51 -4.32 33.66
CA ILE A 139 -1.17 -3.80 33.99
C ILE A 139 -1.29 -2.82 35.17
N ASN A 140 -0.73 -3.22 36.32
CA ASN A 140 -0.84 -2.47 37.57
C ASN A 140 0.52 -2.14 38.22
N SER A 141 1.64 -2.43 37.55
CA SER A 141 2.98 -2.08 38.00
C SER A 141 3.86 -1.65 36.83
N LYS A 142 4.99 -1.00 37.15
CA LYS A 142 5.97 -0.58 36.14
C LYS A 142 6.66 -1.79 35.51
N GLU A 143 6.91 -2.82 36.30
CA GLU A 143 7.54 -4.06 35.86
C GLU A 143 6.62 -4.77 34.86
N ALA A 144 5.33 -4.91 35.17
CA ALA A 144 4.34 -5.49 34.26
C ALA A 144 4.21 -4.68 32.96
N LEU A 145 4.33 -3.35 33.03
CA LEU A 145 4.33 -2.49 31.85
C LEU A 145 5.56 -2.70 30.95
N VAL A 146 6.75 -2.87 31.55
CA VAL A 146 7.98 -3.19 30.81
C VAL A 146 7.89 -4.58 30.18
N ASP A 147 7.37 -5.57 30.90
CA ASP A 147 7.15 -6.92 30.38
C ASP A 147 6.18 -6.91 29.20
N PHE A 148 5.08 -6.15 29.32
CA PHE A 148 4.14 -5.95 28.22
C PHE A 148 4.81 -5.31 27.01
N ALA A 149 5.57 -4.22 27.19
CA ALA A 149 6.26 -3.53 26.11
C ALA A 149 7.25 -4.47 25.37
N ALA A 150 8.00 -5.29 26.11
CA ALA A 150 8.90 -6.29 25.52
C ALA A 150 8.16 -7.39 24.76
N GLN A 151 6.97 -7.80 25.22
CA GLN A 151 6.14 -8.76 24.49
C GLN A 151 5.57 -8.18 23.19
N GLN A 152 5.22 -6.89 23.17
CA GLN A 152 4.75 -6.22 21.96
C GLN A 152 5.87 -6.01 20.95
N ASP A 153 7.08 -5.67 21.40
CA ASP A 153 8.28 -5.59 20.55
C ASP A 153 8.55 -6.93 19.82
N ASN A 154 8.40 -8.06 20.52
CA ASN A 154 8.53 -9.40 19.91
C ASN A 154 7.46 -9.71 18.83
N LYS A 155 6.36 -8.95 18.79
CA LYS A 155 5.32 -9.04 17.76
C LYS A 155 5.49 -8.01 16.63
N GLY A 156 6.50 -7.13 16.74
CA GLY A 156 6.76 -6.05 15.80
C GLY A 156 6.04 -4.75 16.10
N ASP A 157 5.51 -4.58 17.33
CA ASP A 157 4.87 -3.36 17.79
C ASP A 157 5.81 -2.55 18.70
N ASP A 158 5.83 -1.24 18.52
CA ASP A 158 6.68 -0.33 19.31
C ASP A 158 5.88 0.33 20.45
N THR A 159 6.37 0.25 21.69
CA THR A 159 5.72 0.91 22.84
C THR A 159 6.41 2.21 23.27
N PHE A 160 7.69 2.15 23.67
CA PHE A 160 8.43 3.31 24.20
C PHE A 160 9.51 3.83 23.26
N PHE A 161 10.14 2.91 22.53
CA PHE A 161 11.18 3.14 21.54
C PHE A 161 10.90 2.19 20.39
N GLY A 162 11.29 2.58 19.17
CA GLY A 162 11.26 1.66 18.04
C GLY A 162 12.53 0.84 17.99
N THR A 163 12.41 -0.42 17.60
CA THR A 163 13.53 -1.33 17.45
C THR A 163 13.60 -1.88 16.03
N TYR A 164 14.80 -2.00 15.48
CA TYR A 164 14.99 -2.60 14.17
C TYR A 164 16.43 -3.05 13.96
N VAL A 165 16.63 -3.95 13.00
CA VAL A 165 17.93 -4.48 12.62
C VAL A 165 18.27 -3.97 11.22
N MET A 166 19.36 -3.22 11.09
CA MET A 166 19.89 -2.75 9.81
C MET A 166 21.41 -2.86 9.80
N ALA A 167 22.00 -2.68 8.61
CA ALA A 167 23.44 -2.61 8.44
C ALA A 167 24.04 -1.51 9.35
N ASP A 168 25.17 -1.80 9.97
CA ASP A 168 25.92 -0.82 10.76
C ASP A 168 26.46 0.28 9.82
N ALA A 169 26.25 1.54 10.21
CA ALA A 169 26.69 2.70 9.45
C ALA A 169 28.23 2.79 9.34
N GLU A 170 28.97 2.24 10.31
CA GLU A 170 30.43 2.19 10.29
C GLU A 170 30.97 0.90 9.66
N ASN A 171 30.13 -0.14 9.52
CA ASN A 171 30.50 -1.40 8.89
C ASN A 171 29.30 -2.10 8.23
N SER A 172 29.09 -1.82 6.94
CA SER A 172 27.93 -2.32 6.19
C SER A 172 27.88 -3.84 6.00
N ASP A 173 28.95 -4.57 6.32
CA ASP A 173 28.98 -6.04 6.27
C ASP A 173 28.34 -6.69 7.50
N MET A 174 27.99 -5.89 8.52
CA MET A 174 27.36 -6.35 9.75
C MET A 174 26.01 -5.69 9.95
N ASN A 175 25.09 -6.41 10.62
CA ASN A 175 23.88 -5.80 11.15
C ASN A 175 24.07 -5.45 12.62
N ILE A 176 23.47 -4.33 13.04
CA ILE A 176 23.38 -3.93 14.44
C ILE A 176 21.93 -3.76 14.86
N PHE A 177 21.66 -3.98 16.14
CA PHE A 177 20.37 -3.66 16.75
C PHE A 177 20.29 -2.15 16.99
N ASN A 178 19.26 -1.51 16.46
CA ASN A 178 19.05 -0.08 16.56
C ASN A 178 17.90 0.23 17.51
N LEU A 179 18.07 1.29 18.29
CA LEU A 179 17.04 1.90 19.12
C LEU A 179 16.77 3.31 18.60
N ASN A 180 15.51 3.64 18.34
CA ASN A 180 15.12 5.00 17.94
C ASN A 180 13.93 5.51 18.75
N GLN A 181 13.65 6.80 18.61
CA GLN A 181 12.40 7.36 19.10
C GLN A 181 11.21 6.73 18.35
N THR A 182 10.14 6.41 19.08
CA THR A 182 8.87 6.02 18.45
C THR A 182 8.19 7.23 17.78
N SER A 183 7.18 6.95 16.97
CA SER A 183 6.35 7.99 16.33
C SER A 183 5.32 8.54 17.32
N LEU A 184 4.97 9.81 17.17
CA LEU A 184 3.81 10.38 17.85
C LEU A 184 2.58 10.23 16.94
N ALA A 185 1.39 10.06 17.54
CA ALA A 185 0.16 9.81 16.80
C ALA A 185 -0.24 10.96 15.84
N LEU A 186 0.11 12.21 16.16
CA LEU A 186 -0.11 13.38 15.29
C LEU A 186 1.12 13.72 14.42
N GLY A 187 2.13 12.85 14.38
CA GLY A 187 3.36 13.05 13.61
C GLY A 187 4.45 13.67 14.47
N ASN A 188 4.67 14.98 14.34
CA ASN A 188 5.77 15.68 15.03
C ASN A 188 5.32 16.39 16.31
N LYS A 189 6.31 16.83 17.10
CA LYS A 189 6.12 17.51 18.39
C LYS A 189 5.33 18.82 18.24
N GLU A 190 5.45 19.50 17.11
CA GLU A 190 4.84 20.80 16.87
C GLU A 190 3.31 20.71 16.89
N TYR A 191 2.72 19.59 16.47
CA TYR A 191 1.27 19.36 16.59
C TYR A 191 0.75 19.40 18.03
N TYR A 192 1.60 19.08 19.01
CA TYR A 192 1.24 19.04 20.43
C TYR A 192 1.61 20.33 21.18
N THR A 193 2.65 21.05 20.70
CA THR A 193 3.27 22.13 21.46
C THR A 193 2.99 23.53 20.91
N ASP A 194 2.66 23.66 19.62
CA ASP A 194 2.32 24.95 19.01
C ASP A 194 0.84 25.29 19.27
N PRO A 195 0.53 26.42 19.95
CA PRO A 195 -0.85 26.81 20.25
C PRO A 195 -1.78 26.90 19.03
N LYS A 196 -1.25 27.13 17.82
CA LYS A 196 -2.07 27.20 16.59
C LYS A 196 -2.76 25.86 16.26
N ASN A 197 -2.26 24.76 16.80
CA ASN A 197 -2.77 23.41 16.56
C ASN A 197 -3.88 23.00 17.56
N GLY A 198 -4.38 23.92 18.38
CA GLY A 198 -5.38 23.62 19.42
C GLY A 198 -6.62 22.88 18.92
N GLU A 199 -7.15 23.22 17.74
CA GLU A 199 -8.29 22.49 17.15
C GLU A 199 -7.90 21.07 16.70
N ILE A 200 -6.67 20.84 16.22
CA ILE A 200 -6.20 19.50 15.85
C ILE A 200 -6.12 18.61 17.10
N ILE A 201 -5.54 19.11 18.19
CA ILE A 201 -5.46 18.38 19.47
C ILE A 201 -6.87 18.05 19.99
N LYS A 202 -7.78 19.01 19.93
CA LYS A 202 -9.18 18.82 20.33
C LYS A 202 -9.88 17.76 19.48
N SER A 203 -9.73 17.79 18.15
CA SER A 203 -10.29 16.76 17.26
C SER A 203 -9.66 15.39 17.48
N TYR A 204 -8.35 15.33 17.77
CA TYR A 204 -7.68 14.08 18.12
C TYR A 204 -8.24 13.46 19.40
N ASN A 205 -8.47 14.26 20.45
CA ASN A 205 -9.13 13.79 21.66
C ASN A 205 -10.55 13.25 21.42
N GLN A 206 -11.34 13.99 20.64
CA GLN A 206 -12.69 13.56 20.28
C GLN A 206 -12.67 12.25 19.49
N TYR A 207 -11.66 12.08 18.63
CA TYR A 207 -11.44 10.83 17.90
C TYR A 207 -11.12 9.67 18.87
N ILE A 208 -10.18 9.84 19.81
CA ILE A 208 -9.85 8.79 20.79
C ILE A 208 -11.05 8.44 21.67
N GLU A 209 -11.81 9.43 22.14
CA GLU A 209 -13.04 9.21 22.90
C GLU A 209 -14.04 8.39 22.09
N ARG A 210 -14.26 8.74 20.82
CA ARG A 210 -15.17 8.02 19.93
C ARG A 210 -14.71 6.58 19.70
N ILE A 211 -13.43 6.35 19.46
CA ILE A 211 -12.87 5.01 19.25
C ILE A 211 -13.01 4.15 20.51
N ALA A 212 -12.75 4.71 21.70
CA ALA A 212 -12.97 4.00 22.96
C ALA A 212 -14.44 3.62 23.16
N GLN A 213 -15.39 4.52 22.90
CA GLN A 213 -16.82 4.18 22.98
C GLN A 213 -17.20 3.07 21.98
N LEU A 214 -16.65 3.11 20.75
CA LEU A 214 -16.85 2.04 19.76
C LEU A 214 -16.23 0.70 20.20
N ALA A 215 -15.21 0.74 21.06
CA ALA A 215 -14.60 -0.44 21.69
C ALA A 215 -15.38 -0.95 22.92
N GLY A 216 -16.45 -0.27 23.35
CA GLY A 216 -17.33 -0.70 24.43
C GLY A 216 -17.10 -0.02 25.78
N TYR A 217 -16.22 0.99 25.85
CA TYR A 217 -16.03 1.79 27.06
C TYR A 217 -17.23 2.71 27.33
N SER A 218 -17.51 2.96 28.61
CA SER A 218 -18.48 4.01 29.00
C SER A 218 -18.00 5.40 28.56
N ALA A 219 -18.92 6.37 28.52
CA ALA A 219 -18.56 7.74 28.15
C ALA A 219 -17.52 8.33 29.11
N GLU A 220 -17.65 8.03 30.39
CA GLU A 220 -16.74 8.47 31.45
C GLU A 220 -15.34 7.85 31.29
N GLU A 221 -15.26 6.55 30.99
CA GLU A 221 -13.99 5.87 30.74
C GLU A 221 -13.32 6.36 29.46
N ALA A 222 -14.09 6.52 28.38
CA ALA A 222 -13.60 7.03 27.10
C ALA A 222 -13.03 8.44 27.23
N GLN A 223 -13.71 9.33 27.96
CA GLN A 223 -13.22 10.68 28.23
C GLN A 223 -11.94 10.66 29.06
N ARG A 224 -11.86 9.78 30.07
CA ARG A 224 -10.65 9.61 30.88
C ARG A 224 -9.48 9.10 30.03
N ILE A 225 -9.70 8.11 29.16
CA ILE A 225 -8.68 7.55 28.26
C ILE A 225 -8.17 8.65 27.32
N ALA A 226 -9.06 9.37 26.65
CA ALA A 226 -8.69 10.46 25.74
C ALA A 226 -7.89 11.55 26.45
N LYS A 227 -8.34 11.98 27.64
CA LYS A 227 -7.63 13.00 28.43
C LYS A 227 -6.23 12.55 28.84
N ASN A 228 -6.07 11.29 29.27
CA ASN A 228 -4.77 10.76 29.67
C ASN A 228 -3.82 10.58 28.47
N ASN A 229 -4.34 10.27 27.29
CA ASN A 229 -3.54 10.05 26.08
C ASN A 229 -2.77 11.30 25.62
N ILE A 230 -3.33 12.49 25.78
CA ILE A 230 -2.70 13.76 25.41
C ILE A 230 -2.04 14.51 26.57
N ALA A 231 -2.12 13.97 27.79
CA ALA A 231 -1.51 14.59 28.94
C ALA A 231 0.01 14.45 28.83
N VAL A 232 0.67 15.57 28.50
CA VAL A 232 2.13 15.72 28.53
C VAL A 232 2.58 16.11 29.92
#